data_AF-A0A415PGF0-F1
#
_entry.id   AF-A0A415PGF0-F1
#
_cell.length_a   1.000
_cell.length_b   1.000
_cell.length_c   1.000
_cell.angle_alpha   90.00
_cell.angle_beta   90.00
_cell.angle_gamma   90.00
#
_symmetry.space_group_name_H-M   'P 1'
#
loop_
_entity.id
_entity.type
_entity.pdbx_description
1 polymer ?
#
loop_
_entity_poly.entity_id
_entity_poly.type
_entity_poly.pdbx_seq_one_letter_code
_entity_poly.pdbx_strand_id
1 'polypeptide(L)' 'MKWAIQWLAVFTLTTLFAAGIGYLLDQWLNTAPLAILLCLAYAIGGGFYRLWKEMSKNE' A
#
# COMPACT_ATOMS: atom_id res chain seq x y z
N MET A 1 -14.20 14.15 -9.45
CA MET A 1 -13.68 14.27 -8.06
C MET A 1 -13.94 13.05 -7.19
N LYS A 2 -15.14 12.44 -7.17
CA LYS A 2 -15.44 11.24 -6.34
C LYS A 2 -14.49 10.06 -6.55
N TRP A 3 -14.05 9.85 -7.79
CA TRP A 3 -13.17 8.75 -8.17
C TRP A 3 -11.76 8.86 -7.54
N ALA A 4 -11.18 10.07 -7.50
CA ALA A 4 -9.89 10.32 -6.86
C ALA A 4 -9.96 10.13 -5.33
N ILE A 5 -11.06 10.52 -4.69
CA ILE A 5 -11.27 10.35 -3.25
C ILE A 5 -11.40 8.86 -2.89
N GLN A 6 -12.14 8.08 -3.69
CA GLN A 6 -12.21 6.62 -3.50
C GLN A 6 -10.85 5.97 -3.66
N TRP A 7 -10.08 6.43 -4.64
CA TRP A 7 -8.73 5.93 -4.86
C TRP A 7 -7.83 6.17 -3.65
N LEU A 8 -7.82 7.40 -3.15
CA LEU A 8 -7.05 7.81 -1.97
C LEU A 8 -7.50 7.06 -0.71
N ALA A 9 -8.81 6.87 -0.52
CA ALA A 9 -9.37 6.13 0.60
C ALA A 9 -8.95 4.66 0.58
N VAL A 10 -9.08 3.99 -0.57
CA VAL A 10 -8.64 2.59 -0.75
C VAL A 10 -7.13 2.49 -0.54
N PHE A 11 -6.37 3.44 -1.08
CA PHE A 11 -4.92 3.46 -0.98
C PHE A 11 -4.43 3.59 0.45
N THR A 12 -5.03 4.51 1.21
CA THR A 12 -4.72 4.73 2.62
C THR A 12 -5.09 3.50 3.47
N LEU A 13 -6.26 2.90 3.20
CA LEU A 13 -6.71 1.67 3.87
C LEU A 13 -5.76 0.51 3.60
N THR A 14 -5.36 0.27 2.35
CA THR A 14 -4.40 -0.79 2.01
C THR A 14 -3.03 -0.55 2.62
N THR A 15 -2.58 0.71 2.69
CA THR A 15 -1.29 1.05 3.30
C THR A 15 -1.31 0.84 4.81
N LEU A 16 -2.41 1.24 5.48
CA LEU A 16 -2.61 0.98 6.91
C LEU A 16 -2.69 -0.53 7.21
N PHE A 17 -3.38 -1.29 6.36
CA PHE A 17 -3.45 -2.75 6.50
C PHE A 17 -2.09 -3.41 6.27
N ALA A 18 -1.35 -3.00 5.24
CA ALA A 18 -0.02 -3.51 4.95
C ALA A 18 0.99 -3.16 6.05
N ALA A 19 0.92 -1.94 6.60
CA ALA A 19 1.72 -1.51 7.73
C ALA A 19 1.36 -2.29 9.01
N GLY A 20 0.07 -2.51 9.27
CA GLY A 20 -0.40 -3.28 10.45
C GLY A 20 -0.03 -4.76 10.38
N ILE A 21 -0.21 -5.40 9.22
CA ILE A 21 0.22 -6.79 8.99
C ILE A 21 1.74 -6.88 9.06
N GLY A 22 2.45 -5.96 8.41
CA GLY A 22 3.90 -5.87 8.46
C GLY A 22 4.41 -5.75 9.90
N TYR A 23 3.79 -4.87 10.71
CA TYR A 23 4.14 -4.67 12.12
C TYR A 23 3.93 -5.93 12.94
N LEU A 24 2.77 -6.59 12.78
CA LEU A 24 2.47 -7.83 13.46
C LEU A 24 3.48 -8.92 13.09
N LEU A 25 3.82 -9.04 11.80
CA LEU A 25 4.75 -10.04 11.29
C LEU A 25 6.17 -9.79 11.80
N ASP A 26 6.61 -8.52 11.84
CA ASP A 26 7.89 -8.09 12.38
C ASP A 26 8.00 -8.43 13.88
N GLN A 27 6.93 -8.16 14.64
CA GLN A 27 6.83 -8.46 16.06
C GLN A 27 6.78 -9.98 16.34
N TRP A 28 6.15 -10.76 15.45
CA TRP A 28 6.08 -12.22 15.59
C TRP A 28 7.38 -12.93 15.21
N LEU A 29 8.11 -12.42 14.21
CA LEU A 29 9.40 -12.98 13.77
C LEU A 29 10.60 -12.44 14.57
N ASN A 30 10.41 -11.44 15.44
CA ASN A 30 11.48 -10.78 16.21
C ASN A 30 12.68 -10.38 15.32
N THR A 31 12.37 -10.04 14.07
CA THR A 31 13.35 -9.70 13.02
C THR A 31 13.24 -8.19 12.84
N ALA A 32 14.38 -7.51 12.67
CA ALA A 32 14.46 -6.07 12.40
C ALA A 32 13.44 -5.62 11.33
N PRO A 33 12.99 -4.32 11.30
CA PRO A 33 11.83 -3.78 10.58
C PRO A 33 11.84 -3.92 9.05
N LEU A 34 12.07 -5.13 8.56
CA LEU A 34 12.23 -5.52 7.17
C LEU A 34 10.88 -5.95 6.59
N ALA A 35 10.02 -6.60 7.39
CA ALA A 35 8.70 -7.01 6.95
C ALA A 35 7.79 -5.79 6.73
N ILE A 36 7.87 -4.81 7.63
CA ILE A 36 7.24 -3.49 7.45
C ILE A 36 7.74 -2.81 6.19
N LEU A 37 9.06 -2.78 5.97
CA LEU A 37 9.64 -2.07 4.82
C LEU A 37 9.21 -2.71 3.50
N LEU A 38 9.20 -4.04 3.43
CA LEU A 38 8.73 -4.80 2.27
C LEU A 38 7.24 -4.58 2.02
N CYS A 39 6.39 -4.65 3.06
CA CYS A 39 4.96 -4.38 2.93
C CYS A 39 4.68 -2.95 2.47
N LEU A 40 5.42 -1.97 3.02
CA LEU A 40 5.27 -0.57 2.67
C LEU A 40 5.73 -0.32 1.23
N ALA A 41 6.87 -0.88 0.82
CA ALA A 41 7.35 -0.82 -0.56
C ALA A 41 6.34 -1.45 -1.54
N TYR A 42 5.72 -2.58 -1.16
CA TYR A 42 4.71 -3.24 -1.97
C TYR A 42 3.42 -2.42 -2.07
N ALA A 43 2.98 -1.79 -0.97
CA ALA A 43 1.81 -0.91 -0.96
C ALA A 43 2.05 0.35 -1.82
N ILE A 44 3.21 0.99 -1.68
CA ILE A 44 3.59 2.16 -2.48
C ILE A 44 3.68 1.80 -3.97
N GLY A 45 4.38 0.72 -4.30
CA GLY A 45 4.53 0.24 -5.68
C GLY A 45 3.20 -0.18 -6.31
N GLY A 46 2.37 -0.94 -5.57
CA GLY A 46 1.03 -1.34 -6.02
C GLY A 46 0.09 -0.16 -6.22
N GLY A 47 0.22 0.87 -5.38
CA GLY A 47 -0.44 2.17 -5.56
C GLY A 47 -0.08 2.87 -6.83
N PHE A 48 1.21 3.12 -7.01
CA PHE A 48 1.71 3.76 -8.22
C PHE A 48 1.33 2.99 -9.47
N TYR A 49 1.40 1.66 -9.44
CA TYR A 49 0.99 0.82 -10.56
C TYR A 49 -0.51 0.97 -10.88
N ARG A 50 -1.36 0.98 -9.86
CA ARG A 50 -2.80 1.16 -10.04
C ARG A 50 -3.14 2.56 -10.56
N LEU A 51 -2.46 3.59 -10.05
CA LEU A 51 -2.62 4.97 -10.49
C LEU A 51 -2.18 5.15 -11.95
N TRP A 52 -1.02 4.58 -12.30
CA TRP A 52 -0.51 4.60 -13.67
C TRP A 52 -1.42 3.85 -14.64
N LYS A 53 -1.92 2.67 -14.25
CA LYS A 53 -2.87 1.88 -15.06
C LYS A 53 -4.18 2.63 -15.30
N GLU A 54 -4.69 3.35 -14.32
CA GLU A 54 -5.93 4.12 -14.50
C GLU A 54 -5.72 5.43 -15.26
N MET A 55 -4.54 6.06 -15.15
CA MET A 55 -4.14 7.18 -16.02
C MET A 55 -4.03 6.72 -17.48
N SER A 56 -3.29 5.63 -17.74
CA SER A 56 -3.09 5.08 -19.08
C SER A 56 -4.36 4.53 -19.73
N LYS A 57 -5.39 4.21 -18.93
CA LYS A 57 -6.70 3.74 -19.44
C LYS A 57 -7.66 4.89 -19.80
N ASN A 58 -7.34 6.12 -19.40
CA ASN A 58 -8.12 7.32 -19.74
C ASN A 58 -7.47 8.16 -20.86
N GLU A 59 -6.35 7.70 -21.43
CA GLU A 59 -5.82 8.16 -22.74
C GLU A 59 -6.39 7.31 -23.88
#